data_AF-A0A2E7NAH8-F1
#
_entry.id   AF-A0A2E7NAH8-F1
#
_cell.length_a   1.000
_cell.length_b   1.000
_cell.length_c   1.000
_cell.angle_alpha   90.00
_cell.angle_beta   90.00
_cell.angle_gamma   90.00
#
_symmetry.space_group_name_H-M   'P 1'
#
loop_
_entity.id
_entity.type
_entity.pdbx_description
1 polymer ?
#
loop_
_entity_poly.entity_id
_entity_poly.type
_entity_poly.pdbx_seq_one_letter_code
_entity_poly.pdbx_strand_id
1 'polypeptide(L)'
;MKIILIIISMMYSFIFSGTLTGNIKYEGELPNKKLLKMDSDPICGNAHSSDMFNESFIVDDKNNLQNVLVWIKNIDYTGASPVEKKIIDQIGCIYQ
;
A
#
# COMPACT_ATOMS: atom_id res chain seq x y z
N MET A 1 12.45 49.60 -7.59
CA MET A 1 11.90 48.59 -8.51
C MET A 1 12.81 47.36 -8.68
N LYS A 2 14.13 47.49 -8.94
CA LYS A 2 15.08 46.36 -9.06
C LYS A 2 15.20 45.47 -7.80
N ILE A 3 15.20 46.06 -6.60
CA ILE A 3 15.32 45.31 -5.32
C ILE A 3 14.08 44.46 -5.02
N ILE A 4 12.87 44.97 -5.34
CA ILE A 4 11.61 44.22 -5.20
C ILE A 4 11.60 43.01 -6.15
N LEU A 5 12.11 43.17 -7.37
CA LEU A 5 12.23 42.08 -8.34
C LEU A 5 13.18 40.96 -7.89
N ILE A 6 14.30 41.32 -7.21
CA ILE A 6 15.28 40.37 -6.67
C ILE A 6 14.71 39.61 -5.46
N ILE A 7 13.98 40.29 -4.58
CA ILE A 7 13.32 39.66 -3.42
C ILE A 7 12.25 38.67 -3.88
N ILE A 8 11.43 39.04 -4.87
CA ILE A 8 10.41 38.14 -5.45
C ILE A 8 11.05 36.90 -6.08
N SER A 9 12.16 37.05 -6.82
CA SER A 9 12.93 35.94 -7.40
C SER A 9 13.44 34.95 -6.34
N MET A 10 13.91 35.44 -5.20
CA MET A 10 14.47 34.63 -4.11
C MET A 10 13.38 33.87 -3.32
N MET A 11 12.13 34.31 -3.37
CA MET A 11 10.99 33.66 -2.71
C MET A 11 10.38 32.49 -3.51
N TYR A 12 10.71 32.33 -4.79
CA TYR A 12 10.23 31.18 -5.60
C TYR A 12 10.94 29.86 -5.27
N SER A 13 12.08 29.90 -4.58
CA SER A 13 12.95 28.73 -4.37
C SER A 13 12.50 27.78 -3.25
N PHE A 14 11.43 28.09 -2.51
CA PHE A 14 11.07 27.38 -1.27
C PHE A 14 9.87 26.41 -1.37
N ILE A 15 9.31 26.16 -2.56
CA ILE A 15 8.02 25.43 -2.66
C ILE A 15 8.14 24.03 -3.30
N PHE A 16 9.32 23.55 -3.70
CA PHE A 16 9.42 22.22 -4.31
C PHE A 16 9.54 21.10 -3.25
N SER A 17 8.39 20.68 -2.72
CA SER A 17 8.28 19.36 -2.07
C SER A 17 8.28 18.29 -3.17
N GLY A 18 9.27 17.39 -3.14
CA GLY A 18 9.34 16.26 -4.08
C GLY A 18 8.28 15.21 -3.75
N THR A 19 7.54 14.74 -4.75
CA THR A 19 6.61 13.62 -4.60
C THR A 19 7.27 12.34 -5.08
N LEU A 20 7.23 11.27 -4.27
CA LEU A 20 7.64 9.93 -4.67
C LEU A 20 6.41 9.12 -5.07
N THR A 21 6.31 8.74 -6.34
CA THR A 21 5.22 7.89 -6.87
C THR A 21 5.80 6.72 -7.65
N GLY A 22 5.22 5.53 -7.50
CA GLY A 22 5.64 4.35 -8.25
C GLY A 22 4.83 3.11 -7.91
N ASN A 23 5.15 2.01 -8.59
CA ASN A 23 4.60 0.68 -8.32
C ASN A 23 5.72 -0.24 -7.85
N ILE A 24 5.41 -1.11 -6.89
CA ILE A 24 6.34 -2.15 -6.45
C ILE A 24 6.10 -3.38 -7.30
N LYS A 25 7.12 -3.78 -8.07
CA LYS A 25 7.06 -4.94 -8.95
C LYS A 25 7.80 -6.11 -8.37
N TYR A 26 7.23 -7.30 -8.51
CA TYR A 26 7.92 -8.54 -8.24
C TYR A 26 8.73 -8.97 -9.46
N GLU A 27 9.99 -9.37 -9.22
CA GLU A 27 10.88 -9.93 -10.24
C GLU A 27 11.15 -11.39 -9.90
N GLY A 28 10.63 -12.31 -10.71
CA GLY A 28 10.79 -13.75 -10.52
C GLY A 28 9.62 -14.57 -11.06
N GLU A 29 9.71 -15.89 -10.90
CA GLU A 29 8.58 -16.79 -11.19
C GLU A 29 7.49 -16.61 -10.14
N LEU A 30 6.24 -16.50 -10.59
CA LEU A 30 5.11 -16.31 -9.68
C LEU A 30 4.78 -17.63 -8.98
N PRO A 31 4.59 -17.63 -7.64
CA PRO A 31 4.12 -18.81 -6.94
C PRO A 31 2.68 -19.12 -7.37
N ASN A 32 2.34 -20.41 -7.44
CA ASN A 32 0.96 -20.83 -7.69
C ASN A 32 0.04 -20.35 -6.56
N LYS A 33 -1.12 -19.82 -6.94
CA LYS A 33 -2.17 -19.45 -5.98
C LYS A 33 -2.64 -20.69 -5.24
N LYS A 34 -2.57 -20.67 -3.91
CA LYS A 34 -3.01 -21.77 -3.06
C LYS A 34 -4.46 -21.55 -2.65
N LEU A 35 -5.29 -22.56 -2.84
CA LEU A 35 -6.67 -22.56 -2.34
C LEU A 35 -6.66 -22.53 -0.80
N LEU A 36 -7.52 -21.71 -0.19
CA LEU A 36 -7.80 -21.72 1.23
C LEU A 36 -8.88 -22.77 1.51
N LYS A 37 -8.60 -23.68 2.44
CA LYS A 37 -9.57 -24.68 2.89
C LYS A 37 -10.54 -24.03 3.88
N MET A 38 -11.72 -23.65 3.38
CA MET A 38 -12.77 -23.02 4.18
C MET A 38 -13.76 -24.03 4.78
N ASP A 39 -13.72 -25.29 4.34
CA ASP A 39 -14.61 -26.37 4.75
C ASP A 39 -14.35 -26.89 6.18
N SER A 40 -13.27 -26.43 6.81
CA SER A 40 -12.90 -26.82 8.18
C SER A 40 -13.76 -26.13 9.25
N ASP A 41 -14.40 -25.01 8.91
CA ASP A 41 -15.36 -24.30 9.77
C ASP A 41 -16.62 -23.97 8.95
N PRO A 42 -17.81 -24.46 9.34
CA PRO A 42 -19.06 -24.18 8.64
C PRO A 42 -19.38 -22.68 8.45
N ILE A 43 -18.92 -21.81 9.34
CA ILE A 43 -19.13 -20.36 9.22
C ILE A 43 -18.32 -19.82 8.05
N CYS A 44 -17.05 -20.21 7.92
CA CYS A 44 -16.20 -19.81 6.81
C CYS A 44 -16.71 -20.40 5.49
N GLY A 45 -17.02 -21.70 5.47
CA GLY A 45 -17.46 -22.40 4.26
C GLY A 45 -18.78 -21.88 3.69
N ASN A 46 -19.74 -21.52 4.55
CA ASN A 46 -21.03 -20.98 4.10
C ASN A 46 -20.98 -19.47 3.77
N ALA A 47 -19.93 -18.76 4.20
CA ALA A 47 -19.79 -17.33 3.93
C ALA A 47 -19.40 -17.01 2.48
N HIS A 48 -18.89 -18.00 1.72
CA HIS A 48 -18.38 -17.81 0.36
C HIS A 48 -19.06 -18.75 -0.63
N SER A 49 -19.47 -18.23 -1.78
CA SER A 49 -20.03 -19.03 -2.89
C SER A 49 -18.98 -19.51 -3.90
N SER A 50 -17.73 -19.07 -3.74
CA SER A 50 -16.62 -19.37 -4.65
C SER A 50 -15.35 -19.72 -3.88
N ASP A 51 -14.42 -20.34 -4.58
CA ASP A 51 -13.09 -20.65 -4.08
C ASP A 51 -12.36 -19.39 -3.61
N MET A 52 -11.85 -19.45 -2.38
CA MET A 52 -11.02 -18.40 -1.79
C MET A 52 -9.56 -18.80 -1.86
N PHE A 53 -8.69 -17.87 -2.27
CA PHE A 53 -7.26 -18.13 -2.42
C PHE A 53 -6.45 -17.42 -1.34
N ASN A 54 -5.29 -17.97 -1.03
CA ASN A 54 -4.37 -17.39 -0.07
C ASN A 54 -3.84 -16.04 -0.58
N GLU A 55 -4.01 -15.01 0.23
CA GLU A 55 -3.66 -13.61 -0.06
C GLU A 55 -2.24 -13.23 0.37
N SER A 56 -1.43 -14.19 0.83
CA SER A 56 -0.04 -13.96 1.23
C SER A 56 0.85 -13.48 0.08
N PHE A 57 0.41 -13.68 -1.16
CA PHE A 57 1.15 -13.25 -2.35
C PHE A 57 0.17 -12.89 -3.48
N ILE A 58 -0.21 -11.62 -3.56
CA ILE A 58 -1.11 -11.10 -4.59
C ILE A 58 -0.31 -10.24 -5.56
N VAL A 59 -0.39 -10.60 -6.83
CA VAL A 59 0.21 -9.90 -7.96
C VAL A 59 -0.80 -9.79 -9.09
N ASP A 60 -0.76 -8.67 -9.81
CA ASP A 60 -1.55 -8.47 -11.02
C ASP A 60 -0.84 -9.02 -12.28
N ASP A 61 -1.47 -8.83 -13.44
CA ASP A 61 -0.97 -9.26 -14.76
C ASP A 61 0.30 -8.53 -15.20
N LYS A 62 0.67 -7.43 -14.53
CA LYS A 62 1.86 -6.60 -14.77
C LYS A 62 2.93 -6.78 -13.70
N ASN A 63 2.79 -7.79 -12.85
CA ASN A 63 3.65 -8.12 -11.71
C ASN A 63 3.69 -7.05 -10.61
N ASN A 64 2.67 -6.19 -10.49
CA ASN A 64 2.59 -5.26 -9.36
C ASN A 64 2.12 -6.01 -8.11
N LEU A 65 2.81 -5.80 -6.99
CA LEU A 65 2.46 -6.39 -5.69
C LEU A 65 1.37 -5.58 -4.98
N GLN A 66 0.37 -6.28 -4.45
CA GLN A 66 -0.63 -5.70 -3.54
C GLN A 66 -0.20 -5.88 -2.07
N ASN A 67 -0.80 -5.10 -1.16
CA ASN A 67 -0.58 -5.17 0.29
C ASN A 67 0.88 -4.93 0.72
N VAL A 68 1.57 -4.00 0.05
CA VAL A 68 2.98 -3.69 0.31
C VAL A 68 3.12 -2.63 1.40
N LEU A 69 3.94 -2.92 2.41
CA LEU A 69 4.42 -1.93 3.38
C LEU A 69 5.75 -1.35 2.90
N VAL A 70 5.81 -0.04 2.72
CA VAL A 70 7.03 0.68 2.32
C VAL A 70 7.61 1.41 3.52
N TRP A 71 8.90 1.21 3.79
CA TRP A 71 9.64 1.93 4.81
C TRP A 71 10.77 2.75 4.19
N ILE A 72 10.70 4.06 4.35
CA ILE A 72 11.74 4.99 3.93
C ILE A 72 12.72 5.20 5.11
N LYS A 73 14.01 5.00 4.86
CA LYS A 73 15.08 5.14 5.86
C LYS A 73 15.89 6.41 5.63
N ASN A 74 16.61 6.85 6.66
CA ASN A 74 17.52 8.01 6.63
C ASN A 74 16.82 9.33 6.25
N ILE A 75 15.59 9.52 6.73
CA ILE A 75 14.84 10.77 6.59
C ILE A 75 14.67 11.42 7.97
N ASP A 76 14.74 12.74 8.00
CA ASP A 76 14.32 13.52 9.16
C ASP A 76 12.83 13.85 9.01
N TYR A 77 11.98 12.94 9.49
CA TYR A 77 10.52 13.09 9.47
C TYR A 77 10.01 13.33 10.88
N THR A 78 9.59 14.56 11.16
CA THR A 78 9.04 15.00 12.45
C THR A 78 7.50 15.09 12.44
N GLY A 79 6.87 14.60 11.37
CA GLY A 79 5.41 14.58 11.26
C GLY A 79 4.76 13.64 12.28
N ALA A 80 3.52 13.95 12.65
CA ALA A 80 2.75 13.10 13.54
C ALA A 80 2.39 11.77 12.86
N SER A 81 2.42 10.68 13.62
CA SER A 81 1.84 9.42 13.17
C SER A 81 0.34 9.61 12.90
N PRO A 82 -0.23 8.97 11.86
CA PRO A 82 -1.67 8.94 11.67
C PRO A 82 -2.36 8.45 12.94
N VAL A 83 -3.30 9.24 13.45
CA VAL A 83 -4.05 8.95 14.69
C VAL A 83 -5.32 8.15 14.40
N GLU A 84 -5.76 8.16 13.14
CA GLU A 84 -6.91 7.40 12.68
C GLU A 84 -6.59 5.91 12.72
N LYS A 85 -7.29 5.18 13.59
CA LYS A 85 -7.22 3.73 13.59
C LYS A 85 -7.97 3.22 12.36
N LYS A 86 -7.28 2.42 11.54
CA LYS A 86 -7.96 1.54 10.58
C LYS A 86 -8.28 0.22 11.29
N ILE A 87 -9.53 -0.20 11.16
CA ILE A 87 -9.99 -1.49 11.64
C ILE A 87 -9.73 -2.48 10.49
N ILE A 88 -9.09 -3.59 10.81
CA ILE A 88 -9.03 -4.75 9.94
C ILE A 88 -10.05 -5.72 10.52
N ASP A 89 -11.14 -5.94 9.79
CA ASP A 89 -12.21 -6.82 10.20
C ASP A 89 -12.00 -8.22 9.62
N GLN A 90 -12.60 -9.23 10.25
CA GLN A 90 -12.56 -10.59 9.76
C GLN A 90 -13.97 -11.04 9.39
N ILE A 91 -14.28 -10.98 8.09
CA ILE A 91 -15.60 -11.38 7.56
C ILE A 91 -15.44 -12.66 6.74
N GLY A 92 -16.21 -13.69 7.10
CA GLY A 92 -16.12 -14.99 6.43
C GLY A 92 -14.69 -15.57 6.46
N CYS A 93 -13.95 -15.30 7.53
CA CYS A 93 -12.58 -15.79 7.72
C CYS A 93 -11.54 -15.18 6.75
N ILE A 94 -11.87 -14.05 6.13
CA ILE A 94 -10.97 -13.21 5.34
C ILE A 94 -10.79 -11.86 6.05
N TYR A 95 -9.56 -11.34 6.05
CA TYR A 95 -9.25 -10.04 6.61
C TYR A 95 -9.46 -8.93 5.58
N GLN A 96 -10.12 -7.84 5.97
CA GLN A 96 -10.43 -6.70 5.11
C GLN A 96 -10.41 -5.36 5.87
#